data_AF-A0A2V9DUN3-F1
#
_entry.id   AF-A0A2V9DUN3-F1
#
_cell.length_a   1.000
_cell.length_b   1.000
_cell.length_c   1.000
_cell.angle_alpha   90.00
_cell.angle_beta   90.00
_cell.angle_gamma   90.00
#
_symmetry.space_group_name_H-M   'P 1'
#
loop_
_entity.id
_entity.type
_entity.pdbx_description
1 polymer ?
#
loop_
_entity_poly.entity_id
_entity_poly.type
_entity_poly.pdbx_seq_one_letter_code
_entity_poly.pdbx_strand_id
1 'polypeptide(L)'
;MRVTLGLRAKMRKLRLISLLVVPVLLSCLGCHKTEPTAQERFLELQGRWELLMRHDCEDSPIRSDTLTLHSDGTFDQQTIMKDGRSIKSTGQHWSYMEKDHISLDQRKRWDSYSDPPEGIAELEVLIVQFGKPPVILINPDEDCLYVKRSE
;
A
#
# COMPACT_ATOMS: atom_id res chain seq x y z
N MET A 1 22.75 -22.44 -81.91
CA MET A 1 23.44 -21.28 -81.31
C MET A 1 22.36 -20.25 -80.95
N ARG A 2 22.11 -20.02 -79.63
CA ARG A 2 21.30 -18.93 -79.01
C ARG A 2 19.79 -18.84 -79.33
N VAL A 3 18.84 -18.48 -78.47
CA VAL A 3 18.67 -18.35 -77.01
C VAL A 3 17.14 -18.36 -76.76
N THR A 4 16.76 -18.90 -75.60
CA THR A 4 15.45 -18.99 -74.94
C THR A 4 14.60 -17.71 -74.83
N LEU A 5 13.28 -17.82 -74.98
CA LEU A 5 12.24 -16.90 -74.45
C LEU A 5 10.90 -17.67 -74.44
N GLY A 6 10.09 -17.77 -73.40
CA GLY A 6 10.12 -17.25 -72.04
C GLY A 6 8.94 -17.87 -71.28
N LEU A 7 9.24 -18.78 -70.35
CA LEU A 7 8.26 -19.33 -69.40
C LEU A 7 8.26 -18.44 -68.13
N ARG A 8 7.66 -17.25 -68.20
CA ARG A 8 7.51 -16.37 -67.03
C ARG A 8 6.22 -15.57 -67.07
N ALA A 9 5.09 -16.26 -66.99
CA ALA A 9 3.84 -15.62 -66.60
C ALA A 9 2.88 -16.68 -66.05
N LYS A 10 2.91 -16.91 -64.72
CA LYS A 10 1.77 -17.35 -63.88
C LYS A 10 2.24 -17.82 -62.49
N MET A 11 3.01 -17.01 -61.76
CA MET A 11 3.21 -17.23 -60.31
C MET A 11 3.23 -15.89 -59.57
N ARG A 12 2.16 -15.10 -59.74
CA ARG A 12 2.01 -13.79 -59.08
C ARG A 12 0.56 -13.58 -58.62
N LYS A 13 -0.05 -14.57 -57.96
CA LYS A 13 -1.37 -14.41 -57.31
C LYS A 13 -1.53 -15.22 -56.02
N LEU A 14 -0.44 -15.55 -55.31
CA LEU A 14 -0.51 -16.36 -54.09
C LEU A 14 0.32 -15.79 -52.92
N ARG A 15 0.40 -14.45 -52.79
CA ARG A 15 1.16 -13.79 -51.71
C ARG A 15 0.44 -12.64 -51.01
N LEU A 16 -0.90 -12.59 -51.06
CA LEU A 16 -1.67 -11.47 -50.48
C LEU A 16 -2.70 -11.88 -49.44
N ILE A 17 -2.93 -13.18 -49.21
CA ILE A 17 -3.97 -13.64 -48.27
C ILE A 17 -3.36 -14.12 -46.93
N SER A 18 -2.04 -14.26 -46.84
CA SER A 18 -1.35 -14.77 -45.64
C SER A 18 -1.04 -13.71 -44.57
N LEU A 19 -1.38 -12.44 -44.77
CA LEU A 19 -0.94 -11.34 -43.88
C LEU A 19 -2.03 -10.74 -42.99
N LEU A 20 -3.23 -11.34 -42.96
CA LEU A 20 -4.42 -10.72 -42.35
C LEU A 20 -5.11 -11.61 -41.30
N VAL A 21 -4.40 -12.61 -40.75
CA VAL A 21 -4.93 -13.48 -39.68
C VAL A 21 -4.10 -13.37 -38.39
N VAL A 22 -2.94 -12.69 -38.41
CA VAL A 22 -2.04 -12.59 -37.27
C VAL A 22 -2.38 -11.46 -36.26
N PRO A 23 -3.06 -10.34 -36.58
CA PRO A 23 -3.22 -9.28 -35.57
C PRO A 23 -4.36 -9.52 -34.55
N VAL A 24 -5.19 -10.56 -34.73
CA VAL A 24 -6.37 -10.80 -33.85
C VAL A 24 -6.03 -11.70 -32.64
N LEU A 25 -4.93 -12.46 -32.69
CA LEU A 25 -4.53 -13.37 -31.59
C LEU A 25 -3.76 -12.68 -30.45
N LEU A 26 -3.35 -11.43 -30.62
CA LEU A 26 -2.66 -10.63 -29.59
C LEU A 26 -3.61 -9.70 -28.80
N SER A 27 -4.89 -9.64 -29.17
CA SER A 27 -5.89 -8.79 -28.51
C SER A 27 -6.42 -9.36 -27.18
N CYS A 28 -5.98 -10.55 -26.79
CA CYS A 28 -6.40 -11.23 -25.55
C CYS A 28 -5.33 -11.20 -24.44
N LEU A 29 -4.30 -10.36 -24.55
CA LEU A 29 -3.53 -9.91 -23.37
C LEU A 29 -4.40 -8.93 -22.59
N GLY A 30 -5.50 -9.45 -22.03
CA GLY A 30 -6.32 -8.71 -21.09
C GLY A 30 -5.42 -8.20 -19.98
N CYS A 31 -5.59 -6.93 -19.63
CA CYS A 31 -5.01 -6.36 -18.42
C CYS A 31 -5.54 -7.12 -17.20
N HIS A 32 -4.98 -8.29 -16.90
CA HIS A 32 -4.95 -8.79 -15.53
C HIS A 32 -4.08 -7.79 -14.79
N LYS A 33 -4.74 -6.91 -14.04
CA LYS A 33 -4.08 -6.03 -13.09
C LYS A 33 -3.42 -6.97 -12.09
N THR A 34 -2.12 -7.19 -12.25
CA THR A 34 -1.35 -8.02 -11.32
C THR A 34 -1.59 -7.47 -9.92
N GLU A 35 -1.96 -8.34 -8.99
CA GLU A 35 -2.08 -7.91 -7.59
C GLU A 35 -0.73 -7.39 -7.11
N PRO A 36 -0.69 -6.25 -6.40
CA PRO A 36 0.56 -5.73 -5.88
C PRO A 36 1.24 -6.76 -4.98
N THR A 37 2.55 -6.93 -5.17
CA THR A 37 3.41 -7.76 -4.34
C THR A 37 3.52 -7.20 -2.93
N ALA A 38 3.92 -8.03 -1.96
CA ALA A 38 4.19 -7.59 -0.59
C ALA A 38 5.23 -6.45 -0.54
N GLN A 39 6.23 -6.48 -1.43
CA GLN A 39 7.23 -5.42 -1.53
C GLN A 39 6.61 -4.10 -2.05
N GLU A 40 5.72 -4.15 -3.03
CA GLU A 40 5.02 -2.96 -3.52
C GLU A 40 4.11 -2.37 -2.44
N ARG A 41 3.44 -3.21 -1.64
CA ARG A 41 2.64 -2.76 -0.49
C ARG A 41 3.49 -2.16 0.61
N PHE A 42 4.63 -2.77 0.93
CA PHE A 42 5.59 -2.21 1.86
C PHE A 42 6.04 -0.81 1.42
N LEU A 43 6.40 -0.64 0.14
CA LEU A 43 6.77 0.66 -0.42
C LEU A 43 5.61 1.67 -0.40
N GLU A 44 4.39 1.25 -0.73
CA GLU A 44 3.19 2.09 -0.69
C GLU A 44 2.89 2.63 0.71
N LEU A 45 3.24 1.89 1.76
CA LEU A 45 2.93 2.23 3.14
C LEU A 45 3.94 3.16 3.82
N GLN A 46 5.15 3.30 3.28
CA GLN A 46 6.19 4.16 3.84
C GLN A 46 5.76 5.63 3.90
N GLY A 47 6.18 6.35 4.92
CA GLY A 47 5.96 7.79 5.09
C GLY A 47 5.20 8.13 6.38
N ARG A 48 4.78 9.39 6.47
CA ARG A 48 4.11 9.96 7.65
C ARG A 48 2.60 9.80 7.57
N TRP A 49 2.01 9.34 8.66
CA TRP A 49 0.60 9.10 8.85
C TRP A 49 0.09 9.90 10.05
N GLU A 50 -1.05 10.57 9.92
CA GLU A 50 -1.64 11.39 10.96
C GLU A 50 -3.00 10.84 11.36
N LEU A 51 -3.25 10.77 12.67
CA LEU A 51 -4.55 10.38 13.21
C LEU A 51 -5.60 11.39 12.79
N LEU A 52 -6.61 10.92 12.08
CA LEU A 52 -7.84 11.63 11.82
C LEU A 52 -8.88 11.17 12.85
N MET A 53 -9.18 12.02 13.82
CA MET A 53 -10.25 11.77 14.78
C MET A 53 -11.58 12.16 14.16
N ARG A 54 -12.53 11.22 14.14
CA ARG A 54 -13.92 11.48 13.74
C ARG A 54 -14.86 11.23 14.91
N HIS A 55 -16.17 11.30 14.66
CA HIS A 55 -17.20 11.41 15.69
C HIS A 55 -17.11 10.32 16.77
N ASP A 56 -16.86 9.07 16.38
CA ASP A 56 -16.81 7.93 17.30
C ASP A 56 -15.60 7.97 18.27
N CYS A 57 -14.68 8.90 18.05
CA CYS A 57 -13.47 9.06 18.85
C CYS A 57 -13.35 10.41 19.55
N GLU A 58 -14.41 11.21 19.56
CA GLU A 58 -14.36 12.58 20.09
C GLU A 58 -13.94 12.61 21.56
N ASP A 59 -14.37 11.60 22.33
CA ASP A 59 -14.06 11.40 23.74
C ASP A 59 -12.66 10.82 24.00
N SER A 60 -11.92 10.45 22.96
CA SER A 60 -10.57 9.91 23.14
C SER A 60 -9.66 10.96 23.82
N PRO A 61 -8.79 10.54 24.76
CA PRO A 61 -7.89 11.44 25.46
C PRO A 61 -6.71 11.89 24.59
N ILE A 62 -6.59 11.36 23.37
CA ILE A 62 -5.59 11.74 22.38
C ILE A 62 -5.97 13.09 21.76
N ARG A 63 -5.00 14.00 21.67
CA ARG A 63 -5.13 15.26 20.93
C ARG A 63 -4.64 15.10 19.49
N SER A 64 -3.53 14.41 19.31
CA SER A 64 -2.95 14.10 18.01
C SER A 64 -2.07 12.87 18.13
N ASP A 65 -1.98 12.11 17.04
CA ASP A 65 -1.03 11.00 16.95
C ASP A 65 -0.42 10.97 15.55
N THR A 66 0.88 10.70 15.49
CA THR A 66 1.64 10.58 14.23
C THR A 66 2.37 9.24 14.24
N LEU A 67 2.24 8.51 13.15
CA LEU A 67 2.96 7.27 12.88
C LEU A 67 3.80 7.46 11.61
N THR A 68 5.11 7.26 11.69
CA THR A 68 6.00 7.31 10.53
C THR A 68 6.54 5.91 10.27
N LEU A 69 6.25 5.38 9.09
CA LEU A 69 6.75 4.07 8.65
C LEU A 69 7.97 4.29 7.75
N HIS A 70 9.16 3.94 8.23
CA HIS A 70 10.42 4.17 7.52
C HIS A 70 10.74 3.05 6.54
N SER A 71 11.55 3.36 5.53
CA SER A 71 11.93 2.43 4.47
C SER A 71 12.84 1.28 4.92
N ASP A 72 13.49 1.43 6.07
CA ASP A 72 14.36 0.42 6.67
C ASP A 72 13.59 -0.61 7.54
N GLY A 73 12.26 -0.51 7.59
CA GLY A 73 11.42 -1.38 8.42
C GLY A 73 11.31 -0.91 9.87
N THR A 74 11.78 0.29 10.20
CA THR A 74 11.55 0.91 11.50
C THR A 74 10.38 1.90 11.47
N PHE A 75 9.80 2.21 12.63
CA PHE A 75 8.76 3.21 12.78
C PHE A 75 9.02 4.11 13.98
N ASP A 76 8.49 5.32 13.85
CA ASP A 76 8.36 6.27 14.96
C ASP A 76 6.87 6.57 15.20
N GLN A 77 6.49 6.67 16.46
CA GLN A 77 5.17 7.10 16.89
C GLN A 77 5.32 8.29 17.85
N GLN A 78 4.46 9.29 17.69
CA GLN A 78 4.33 10.37 18.66
C GLN A 78 2.85 10.69 18.89
N THR A 79 2.37 10.31 20.07
CA THR A 79 1.05 10.66 20.57
C THR A 79 1.16 11.84 21.53
N ILE A 80 0.31 12.85 21.34
CA ILE A 80 0.11 13.97 22.25
C ILE A 80 -1.28 13.86 22.85
N MET A 81 -1.36 13.85 24.17
CA MET A 81 -2.60 13.75 24.93
C MET A 81 -3.24 15.13 25.12
N LYS A 82 -4.55 15.17 25.36
CA LYS A 82 -5.30 16.41 25.64
C LYS A 82 -4.83 17.12 26.91
N ASP A 83 -4.24 16.39 27.87
CA ASP A 83 -3.62 16.93 29.08
C ASP A 83 -2.18 17.43 28.89
N GLY A 84 -1.61 17.29 27.69
CA GLY A 84 -0.26 17.74 27.35
C GLY A 84 0.84 16.67 27.49
N ARG A 85 0.53 15.49 28.02
CA ARG A 85 1.50 14.37 28.04
C ARG A 85 1.84 13.91 26.63
N SER A 86 3.03 13.33 26.46
CA SER A 86 3.49 12.77 25.19
C SER A 86 3.97 11.34 25.40
N ILE A 87 3.50 10.46 24.52
CA ILE A 87 3.89 9.06 24.44
C ILE A 87 4.63 8.86 23.12
N LYS A 88 5.73 8.11 23.15
CA LYS A 88 6.60 7.90 21.98
C LYS A 88 7.12 6.47 21.89
N SER A 89 7.16 5.98 20.66
CA SER A 89 7.97 4.86 20.21
C SER A 89 8.93 5.38 19.15
N THR A 90 10.22 5.04 19.24
CA THR A 90 11.23 5.55 18.30
C THR A 90 12.15 4.41 17.86
N GLY A 91 12.35 4.28 16.55
CA GLY A 91 13.18 3.24 15.96
C GLY A 91 12.72 1.81 16.27
N GLN A 92 11.42 1.61 16.42
CA GLN A 92 10.80 0.29 16.67
C GLN A 92 10.49 -0.40 15.34
N HIS A 93 10.17 -1.69 15.28
CA HIS A 93 10.01 -2.40 14.00
C HIS A 93 8.57 -2.46 13.52
N TRP A 94 8.40 -2.29 12.21
CA TRP A 94 7.15 -2.59 11.53
C TRP A 94 7.35 -3.55 10.37
N SER A 95 6.28 -4.25 10.00
CA SER A 95 6.28 -5.09 8.81
C SER A 95 4.91 -5.06 8.14
N TYR A 96 4.91 -5.19 6.81
CA TYR A 96 3.70 -5.51 6.08
C TYR A 96 3.43 -7.01 6.20
N MET A 97 2.23 -7.34 6.65
CA MET A 97 1.71 -8.69 6.73
C MET A 97 0.76 -8.94 5.54
N GLU A 98 0.49 -10.20 5.22
CA GLU A 98 -0.37 -10.55 4.10
C GLU A 98 -1.78 -9.92 4.19
N LYS A 99 -2.44 -9.83 3.03
CA LYS A 99 -3.83 -9.39 2.79
C LYS A 99 -4.13 -7.91 3.01
N ASP A 100 -3.62 -7.27 4.06
CA ASP A 100 -3.98 -5.89 4.44
C ASP A 100 -3.50 -5.50 5.83
N HIS A 101 -2.53 -6.18 6.43
CA HIS A 101 -2.16 -5.92 7.82
C HIS A 101 -0.77 -5.32 7.94
N ILE A 102 -0.54 -4.51 8.97
CA ILE A 102 0.81 -4.15 9.42
C ILE A 102 0.99 -4.56 10.88
N SER A 103 2.17 -5.05 11.22
CA SER A 103 2.57 -5.30 12.61
C SER A 103 3.45 -4.16 13.11
N LEU A 104 3.26 -3.73 14.36
CA LEU A 104 4.09 -2.76 15.08
C LEU A 104 4.52 -3.41 16.40
N ASP A 105 5.81 -3.69 16.60
CA ASP A 105 6.31 -4.54 17.69
C ASP A 105 6.22 -3.93 19.11
N GLN A 106 6.39 -2.62 19.20
CA GLN A 106 6.46 -1.85 20.45
C GLN A 106 5.69 -0.52 20.30
N ARG A 107 4.49 -0.58 19.69
CA ARG A 107 3.61 0.60 19.64
C ARG A 107 3.15 0.87 21.07
N LYS A 108 3.32 2.10 21.53
CA LYS A 108 2.85 2.48 22.86
C LYS A 108 1.40 2.93 22.77
N ARG A 109 0.53 2.24 23.51
CA ARG A 109 -0.87 2.63 23.67
C ARG A 109 -1.05 3.41 24.97
N TRP A 110 -2.01 4.33 24.93
CA TRP A 110 -2.53 4.93 26.14
C TRP A 110 -3.51 3.95 26.80
N ASP A 111 -3.31 3.71 28.08
CA ASP A 111 -4.31 3.14 28.96
C ASP A 111 -4.55 4.10 30.14
N SER A 112 -5.81 4.30 30.50
CA SER A 112 -6.18 5.19 31.62
C SER A 112 -5.75 4.66 33.00
N TYR A 113 -5.22 3.44 33.05
CA TYR A 113 -4.98 2.70 34.28
C TYR A 113 -3.51 2.38 34.56
N SER A 114 -2.57 2.57 33.62
CA SER A 114 -1.16 2.31 33.92
C SER A 114 -0.38 3.53 34.35
N ASP A 115 0.44 3.26 35.36
CA ASP A 115 1.67 3.95 35.69
C ASP A 115 2.77 3.01 35.13
N PRO A 116 3.67 3.44 34.22
CA PRO A 116 4.15 4.81 34.03
C PRO A 116 3.37 5.66 33.01
N PRO A 117 3.50 7.00 33.07
CA PRO A 117 2.86 7.96 32.16
C PRO A 117 3.32 7.86 30.69
N GLU A 118 4.21 6.93 30.39
CA GLU A 118 4.85 6.75 29.09
C GLU A 118 4.08 5.83 28.14
N GLY A 119 2.99 5.21 28.60
CA GLY A 119 2.20 4.23 27.84
C GLY A 119 2.77 2.81 27.90
N ILE A 120 1.94 1.81 27.60
CA ILE A 120 2.34 0.40 27.56
C ILE A 120 2.75 0.05 26.14
N ALA A 121 3.97 -0.50 26.00
CA ALA A 121 4.48 -0.98 24.72
C ALA A 121 3.93 -2.38 24.44
N GLU A 122 3.25 -2.52 23.30
CA GLU A 122 2.64 -3.78 22.88
C GLU A 122 2.90 -4.06 21.40
N LEU A 123 2.87 -5.36 21.06
CA LEU A 123 2.73 -5.78 19.68
C LEU A 123 1.30 -5.46 19.25
N GLU A 124 1.17 -4.69 18.17
CA GLU A 124 -0.12 -4.33 17.62
C GLU A 124 -0.18 -4.64 16.13
N VAL A 125 -1.33 -5.17 15.71
CA VAL A 125 -1.61 -5.44 14.30
C VAL A 125 -2.74 -4.51 13.87
N LEU A 126 -2.46 -3.67 12.87
CA LEU A 126 -3.40 -2.70 12.31
C LEU A 126 -3.84 -3.12 10.91
N ILE A 127 -5.08 -2.78 10.55
CA ILE A 127 -5.65 -3.07 9.24
C ILE A 127 -5.41 -1.87 8.33
N VAL A 128 -4.96 -2.13 7.10
CA VAL A 128 -4.76 -1.16 6.03
C VAL A 128 -5.91 -1.31 5.03
N GLN A 129 -6.74 -0.29 4.90
CA GLN A 129 -7.68 -0.23 3.78
C GLN A 129 -6.99 0.41 2.58
N PHE A 130 -6.57 -0.44 1.63
CA PHE A 130 -5.98 0.02 0.38
C PHE A 130 -7.04 0.70 -0.50
N GLY A 131 -6.83 1.99 -0.75
CA GLY A 131 -7.69 2.85 -1.55
C GLY A 131 -6.88 3.96 -2.23
N LYS A 132 -7.54 5.05 -2.62
CA LYS A 132 -6.88 6.25 -3.14
C LYS A 132 -7.40 7.50 -2.42
N PRO A 133 -6.77 7.93 -1.31
CA PRO A 133 -5.57 7.38 -0.67
C PRO A 133 -5.85 6.15 0.22
N PRO A 134 -4.83 5.35 0.60
CA PRO A 134 -4.96 4.32 1.62
C PRO A 134 -5.13 4.92 3.02
N VAL A 135 -5.72 4.15 3.93
CA VAL A 135 -5.87 4.50 5.35
C VAL A 135 -5.49 3.31 6.25
N ILE A 136 -5.03 3.60 7.47
CA ILE A 136 -4.75 2.57 8.49
C ILE A 136 -5.80 2.71 9.58
N LEU A 137 -6.54 1.64 9.87
CA LEU A 137 -7.55 1.61 10.92
C LEU A 137 -6.88 1.34 12.26
N ILE A 138 -7.20 2.14 13.27
CA ILE A 138 -6.72 1.93 14.65
C ILE A 138 -7.64 0.96 15.38
N ASN A 139 -8.94 1.11 15.17
CA ASN A 139 -9.97 0.21 15.66
C ASN A 139 -10.98 0.02 14.51
N PRO A 140 -11.26 -1.20 14.04
CA PRO A 140 -12.23 -1.43 12.97
C PRO A 140 -13.67 -1.05 13.35
N ASP A 141 -13.97 -0.95 14.65
CA ASP A 141 -15.30 -0.62 15.15
C ASP A 141 -15.49 0.90 15.42
N GLU A 142 -14.45 1.71 15.26
CA GLU A 142 -14.49 3.17 15.44
C GLU A 142 -14.03 3.86 14.15
N ASP A 143 -14.59 5.03 13.81
CA ASP A 143 -14.15 5.84 12.66
C ASP A 143 -12.83 6.61 12.96
N CYS A 144 -11.89 5.97 13.65
CA CYS A 144 -10.54 6.46 13.92
C CYS A 144 -9.52 5.79 13.02
N LEU A 145 -8.91 6.60 12.16
CA LEU A 145 -7.95 6.11 11.18
C LEU A 145 -6.75 7.03 11.06
N TYR A 146 -5.62 6.47 10.66
CA TYR A 146 -4.54 7.27 10.15
C TYR A 146 -4.72 7.54 8.65
N VAL A 147 -4.52 8.79 8.28
CA VAL A 147 -4.41 9.21 6.87
C VAL A 147 -2.96 9.49 6.54
N LYS A 148 -2.55 9.09 5.33
CA LYS A 148 -1.21 9.40 4.84
C LYS A 148 -1.09 10.88 4.52
N ARG A 149 -0.07 11.57 5.05
CA ARG A 149 0.27 12.93 4.64
C ARG A 149 1.06 12.87 3.34
N SER A 150 0.63 13.66 2.35
CA SER A 150 1.47 14.02 1.22
C SER A 150 2.56 14.95 1.73
N GLU A 151 3.82 14.58 1.55
CA GLU A 151 4.95 15.51 1.69
C GLU A 151 4.98 16.53 0.56
#